data_AF-L0W8D7-F1
#
_entry.id   AF-L0W8D7-F1
#
_cell.length_a   1.000
_cell.length_b   1.000
_cell.length_c   1.000
_cell.angle_alpha   90.00
_cell.angle_beta   90.00
_cell.angle_gamma   90.00
#
_symmetry.space_group_name_H-M   'P 1'
#
loop_
_entity.id
_entity.type
_entity.pdbx_description
1 polymer ?
#
loop_
_entity_poly.entity_id
_entity_poly.type
_entity_poly.pdbx_seq_one_letter_code
_entity_poly.pdbx_strand_id
1 'polypeptide(L)'
;MSARSWLQKARPQKLPFRRRVSRAAVALIYRGEPGRDDALFFIQRAHRPGDPWSGDMAFPGGRLQPGDHSSRDTAMRETREETGLDLYRHGHYQARLSDLLTRHHSRWRPMVVTPHVFAWQGDDVLTLNHEARHGVWIPLDYLADPVNRATLQMKTPIGRLTLPCCRYQGYCIWGLSYSMMREFLHARAEAGKQA
;
A
#
# COMPACT_ATOMS: atom_id res chain seq x y z
N MET A 1 -0.76 -11.35 -24.97
CA MET A 1 -1.84 -11.91 -24.13
C MET A 1 -2.05 -10.98 -22.94
N SER A 2 -3.23 -10.38 -22.84
CA SER A 2 -3.49 -9.15 -22.07
C SER A 2 -3.68 -9.43 -20.58
N ALA A 3 -2.72 -9.03 -19.74
CA ALA A 3 -2.79 -9.09 -18.27
C ALA A 3 -3.87 -8.19 -17.62
N ARG A 4 -4.85 -7.68 -18.38
CA ARG A 4 -5.57 -6.42 -18.09
C ARG A 4 -6.99 -6.54 -17.49
N SER A 5 -7.53 -7.71 -17.15
CA SER A 5 -8.98 -7.84 -16.84
C SER A 5 -9.34 -8.11 -15.38
N TRP A 6 -8.42 -8.63 -14.57
CA TRP A 6 -8.80 -9.30 -13.33
C TRP A 6 -9.28 -8.39 -12.20
N LEU A 7 -8.85 -7.12 -12.19
CA LEU A 7 -9.29 -6.16 -11.19
C LEU A 7 -10.69 -5.58 -11.45
N GLN A 8 -11.27 -5.76 -12.65
CA GLN A 8 -12.63 -5.29 -12.94
C GLN A 8 -13.72 -6.08 -12.19
N LYS A 9 -13.39 -7.29 -11.69
CA LYS A 9 -14.33 -8.13 -10.94
C LYS A 9 -14.38 -7.78 -9.44
N ALA A 10 -13.30 -7.24 -8.89
CA ALA A 10 -13.32 -6.72 -7.53
C ALA A 10 -14.27 -5.51 -7.48
N ARG A 11 -15.30 -5.56 -6.63
CA ARG A 11 -16.16 -4.39 -6.35
C ARG A 11 -15.59 -3.69 -5.11
N PRO A 12 -14.65 -2.74 -5.27
CA PRO A 12 -13.98 -2.15 -4.13
C PRO A 12 -14.98 -1.41 -3.26
N GLN A 13 -15.01 -1.72 -1.97
CA GLN A 13 -15.94 -1.08 -1.06
C GLN A 13 -15.59 0.40 -0.91
N LYS A 14 -16.59 1.26 -1.04
CA LYS A 14 -16.49 2.70 -0.77
C LYS A 14 -17.18 2.96 0.55
N LEU A 15 -16.46 3.50 1.53
CA LEU A 15 -17.07 3.76 2.82
C LEU A 15 -18.10 4.89 2.71
N PRO A 16 -19.33 4.70 3.24
CA PRO A 16 -20.32 5.76 3.28
C PRO A 16 -19.77 6.94 4.08
N PHE A 17 -20.19 8.17 3.73
CA PHE A 17 -19.76 9.41 4.39
C PHE A 17 -18.24 9.69 4.42
N ARG A 18 -17.42 8.99 3.63
CA ARG A 18 -15.96 9.23 3.53
C ARG A 18 -15.57 10.69 3.20
N ARG A 19 -16.49 11.48 2.64
CA ARG A 19 -16.30 12.92 2.36
C ARG A 19 -16.40 13.81 3.61
N ARG A 20 -16.91 13.28 4.73
CA ARG A 20 -17.08 14.00 6.01
C ARG A 20 -15.88 13.82 6.96
N VAL A 21 -14.91 13.01 6.57
CA VAL A 21 -13.72 12.66 7.36
C VAL A 21 -12.45 12.95 6.56
N SER A 22 -11.31 12.99 7.24
CA SER A 22 -10.02 13.13 6.57
C SER A 22 -9.80 11.97 5.60
N ARG A 23 -9.17 12.26 4.45
CA ARG A 23 -8.92 11.27 3.40
C ARG A 23 -7.43 11.23 3.07
N ALA A 24 -6.96 10.03 2.81
CA ALA A 24 -5.62 9.74 2.32
C ALA A 24 -5.70 8.74 1.18
N ALA A 25 -4.65 8.68 0.37
CA ALA A 25 -4.53 7.70 -0.69
C ALA A 25 -3.10 7.18 -0.79
N VAL A 26 -2.98 5.91 -1.17
CA VAL A 26 -1.69 5.22 -1.29
C VAL A 26 -1.59 4.49 -2.62
N ALA A 27 -0.37 4.32 -3.11
CA ALA A 27 -0.09 3.59 -4.34
C ALA A 27 0.48 2.18 -4.03
N LEU A 28 -0.25 1.15 -4.46
CA LEU A 28 0.29 -0.21 -4.57
C LEU A 28 0.94 -0.35 -5.93
N ILE A 29 2.26 -0.35 -5.95
CA ILE A 29 3.05 -0.36 -7.18
C ILE A 29 3.65 -1.74 -7.31
N TYR A 30 3.30 -2.47 -8.39
CA TYR A 30 3.84 -3.80 -8.63
C TYR A 30 4.53 -3.90 -10.00
N ARG A 31 5.47 -4.82 -10.08
CA ARG A 31 6.15 -5.22 -11.32
C ARG A 31 5.68 -6.62 -11.70
N GLY A 32 5.59 -6.88 -12.99
CA GLY A 32 5.21 -8.18 -13.52
C GLY A 32 5.29 -8.28 -15.04
N GLU A 33 6.28 -7.60 -15.61
CA GLU A 33 6.57 -7.71 -17.03
C GLU A 33 7.40 -8.97 -17.29
N PRO A 34 7.22 -9.64 -18.45
CA PRO A 34 8.03 -10.81 -18.80
C PRO A 34 9.53 -10.49 -18.72
N GLY A 35 10.28 -11.30 -17.97
CA GLY A 35 11.73 -11.11 -17.77
C GLY A 35 12.12 -10.24 -16.56
N ARG A 36 11.15 -9.78 -15.76
CA ARG A 36 11.40 -9.07 -14.49
C ARG A 36 10.68 -9.77 -13.34
N ASP A 37 11.34 -9.88 -12.20
CA ASP A 37 10.76 -10.51 -11.02
C ASP A 37 9.50 -9.77 -10.55
N ASP A 38 8.42 -10.55 -10.40
CA ASP A 38 7.14 -10.11 -9.86
C ASP A 38 7.35 -9.59 -8.42
N ALA A 39 7.16 -8.30 -8.19
CA ALA A 39 7.40 -7.70 -6.88
C ALA A 39 6.42 -6.57 -6.57
N LEU A 40 6.19 -6.33 -5.28
CA LEU A 40 5.40 -5.22 -4.75
C LEU A 40 6.31 -4.24 -4.00
N PHE A 41 6.12 -2.96 -4.27
CA PHE A 41 6.92 -1.90 -3.67
C PHE A 41 6.35 -1.45 -2.32
N PHE A 42 7.24 -1.26 -1.36
CA PHE A 42 6.95 -0.68 -0.06
C PHE A 42 7.98 0.40 0.27
N ILE A 43 7.59 1.33 1.14
CA ILE A 43 8.50 2.23 1.82
C ILE A 43 8.59 1.85 3.30
N GLN A 44 9.77 2.03 3.89
CA GLN A 44 9.92 2.09 5.34
C GLN A 44 9.86 3.55 5.77
N ARG A 45 8.87 3.89 6.61
CA ARG A 45 8.72 5.26 7.13
C ARG A 45 9.93 5.67 7.96
N ALA A 46 10.37 6.92 7.83
CA ALA A 46 11.41 7.47 8.69
C ALA A 46 10.97 7.50 10.15
N HIS A 47 11.93 7.45 11.08
CA HIS A 47 11.62 7.58 12.50
C HIS A 47 11.36 9.04 12.87
N ARG A 48 10.17 9.33 13.38
CA ARG A 48 9.74 10.65 13.85
C ARG A 48 9.39 10.56 15.35
N PRO A 49 10.05 11.33 16.23
CA PRO A 49 9.71 11.35 17.65
C PRO A 49 8.22 11.61 17.87
N GLY A 50 7.55 10.75 18.63
CA GLY A 50 6.11 10.85 18.90
C GLY A 50 5.18 10.34 17.80
N ASP A 51 5.69 9.89 16.65
CA ASP A 51 4.89 9.15 15.66
C ASP A 51 4.93 7.65 15.98
N PRO A 52 3.81 7.05 16.43
CA PRO A 52 3.76 5.63 16.78
C PRO A 52 4.02 4.70 15.59
N TRP A 53 3.98 5.22 14.35
CA TRP A 53 4.12 4.42 13.12
C TRP A 53 5.48 4.66 12.43
N SER A 54 6.42 5.22 13.19
CA SER A 54 7.81 5.40 12.80
C SER A 54 8.48 4.06 12.51
N GLY A 55 9.05 3.90 11.32
CA GLY A 55 9.74 2.66 10.93
C GLY A 55 8.83 1.57 10.38
N ASP A 56 7.51 1.79 10.32
CA ASP A 56 6.57 0.83 9.74
C ASP A 56 6.68 0.74 8.22
N MET A 57 6.39 -0.45 7.70
CA MET A 57 6.25 -0.68 6.26
C MET A 57 4.92 -0.14 5.76
N ALA A 58 4.97 0.71 4.75
CA ALA A 58 3.82 1.35 4.15
C ALA A 58 3.88 1.31 2.63
N PHE A 59 2.73 1.54 2.01
CA PHE A 59 2.70 1.97 0.62
C PHE A 59 2.94 3.48 0.56
N PRO A 60 3.65 3.99 -0.47
CA PRO A 60 3.83 5.42 -0.63
C PRO A 60 2.48 6.11 -0.79
N GLY A 61 2.33 7.27 -0.17
CA GLY A 61 1.04 7.96 -0.14
C GLY A 61 0.83 8.86 1.07
N GLY A 62 -0.21 9.68 0.99
CA GLY A 62 -0.45 10.73 1.95
C GLY A 62 -1.86 11.28 1.91
N ARG A 63 -2.05 12.44 2.52
CA ARG A 63 -3.36 13.07 2.67
C ARG A 63 -3.80 13.73 1.38
N LEU A 64 -5.11 13.70 1.14
CA LEU A 64 -5.73 14.45 0.06
C LEU A 64 -5.54 15.96 0.31
N GLN A 65 -4.98 16.67 -0.68
CA GLN A 65 -4.79 18.12 -0.65
C GLN A 65 -5.87 18.84 -1.48
N PRO A 66 -6.16 20.13 -1.23
CA PRO A 66 -7.16 20.88 -1.98
C PRO A 66 -6.91 20.94 -3.51
N GLY A 67 -5.65 20.86 -3.92
CA GLY A 67 -5.26 20.87 -5.34
C GLY A 67 -5.34 19.51 -6.04
N ASP A 68 -5.54 18.41 -5.31
CA ASP A 68 -5.56 17.07 -5.92
C ASP A 68 -6.87 16.85 -6.69
N HIS A 69 -6.77 16.45 -7.96
CA HIS A 69 -7.95 16.25 -8.82
C HIS A 69 -8.75 15.00 -8.41
N SER A 70 -8.10 14.04 -7.76
CA SER A 70 -8.72 12.80 -7.27
C SER A 70 -7.83 12.13 -6.22
N SER A 71 -8.37 11.13 -5.50
CA SER A 71 -7.53 10.29 -4.62
C SER A 71 -6.44 9.53 -5.38
N ARG A 72 -6.65 9.24 -6.68
CA ARG A 72 -5.61 8.60 -7.50
C ARG A 72 -4.45 9.57 -7.72
N ASP A 73 -4.80 10.82 -8.03
CA ASP A 73 -3.84 11.91 -8.21
C ASP A 73 -3.02 12.16 -6.94
N THR A 74 -3.66 12.16 -5.77
CA THR A 74 -2.97 12.16 -4.47
C THR A 74 -1.93 11.05 -4.35
N ALA A 75 -2.30 9.80 -4.65
CA ALA A 75 -1.38 8.68 -4.54
C ALA A 75 -0.18 8.83 -5.49
N MET A 76 -0.40 9.35 -6.69
CA MET A 76 0.64 9.57 -7.69
C MET A 76 1.59 10.72 -7.29
N ARG A 77 1.03 11.85 -6.84
CA ARG A 77 1.78 12.99 -6.32
C ARG A 77 2.66 12.59 -5.14
N GLU A 78 2.07 11.99 -4.11
CA GLU A 78 2.78 11.57 -2.90
C GLU A 78 3.87 10.53 -3.21
N THR A 79 3.60 9.57 -4.11
CA THR A 79 4.63 8.61 -4.54
C THR A 79 5.84 9.32 -5.15
N ARG A 80 5.60 10.31 -6.01
CA ARG A 80 6.67 11.08 -6.64
C ARG A 80 7.44 11.90 -5.60
N GLU A 81 6.75 12.53 -4.66
CA GLU A 81 7.36 13.33 -3.58
C GLU A 81 8.18 12.48 -2.61
N GLU A 82 7.70 11.29 -2.24
CA GLU A 82 8.34 10.41 -1.26
C GLU A 82 9.49 9.58 -1.84
N THR A 83 9.40 9.21 -3.13
CA THR A 83 10.27 8.16 -3.69
C THR A 83 10.92 8.50 -5.03
N GLY A 84 10.47 9.57 -5.69
CA GLY A 84 10.90 9.92 -7.05
C GLY A 84 10.24 9.10 -8.17
N LEU A 85 9.52 8.01 -7.85
CA LEU A 85 8.84 7.19 -8.85
C LEU A 85 7.70 7.97 -9.51
N ASP A 86 7.84 8.24 -10.81
CA ASP A 86 6.85 9.01 -11.57
C ASP A 86 5.74 8.11 -12.15
N LEU A 87 4.69 7.91 -11.35
CA LEU A 87 3.51 7.16 -11.78
C LEU A 87 2.72 7.85 -12.91
N TYR A 88 2.91 9.14 -13.18
CA TYR A 88 2.27 9.80 -14.32
C TYR A 88 2.86 9.35 -15.65
N ARG A 89 4.15 9.00 -15.65
CA ARG A 89 4.88 8.58 -16.86
C ARG A 89 5.00 7.08 -17.01
N HIS A 90 5.30 6.39 -15.91
CA HIS A 90 5.69 4.97 -15.94
C HIS A 90 4.72 4.07 -15.18
N GLY A 91 3.70 4.64 -14.55
CA GLY A 91 2.66 3.93 -13.81
C GLY A 91 1.41 3.68 -14.65
N HIS A 92 1.13 2.42 -14.95
CA HIS A 92 -0.13 2.02 -15.57
C HIS A 92 -1.18 1.72 -14.52
N TYR A 93 -2.11 2.66 -14.33
CA TYR A 93 -3.23 2.47 -13.41
C TYR A 93 -4.06 1.23 -13.78
N GLN A 94 -4.23 0.34 -12.81
CA GLN A 94 -4.99 -0.90 -12.98
C GLN A 94 -6.35 -0.81 -12.30
N ALA A 95 -6.37 -0.42 -11.01
CA ALA A 95 -7.61 -0.38 -10.24
C ALA A 95 -7.50 0.39 -8.93
N ARG A 96 -8.65 0.54 -8.28
CA ARG A 96 -8.78 1.04 -6.91
C ARG A 96 -9.25 -0.12 -6.02
N LEU A 97 -8.63 -0.28 -4.85
CA LEU A 97 -9.03 -1.27 -3.84
C LEU A 97 -10.06 -0.69 -2.85
N SER A 98 -10.50 -1.51 -1.90
CA SER A 98 -11.47 -1.13 -0.88
C SER A 98 -10.93 -0.01 0.03
N ASP A 99 -11.81 0.91 0.44
CA ASP A 99 -11.46 1.95 1.42
C ASP A 99 -11.20 1.30 2.80
N LEU A 100 -10.16 1.73 3.50
CA LEU A 100 -9.86 1.31 4.87
C LEU A 100 -9.99 2.48 5.84
N LEU A 101 -10.37 2.20 7.09
CA LEU A 101 -10.40 3.20 8.18
C LEU A 101 -9.16 3.06 9.04
N THR A 102 -8.50 4.19 9.32
CA THR A 102 -7.52 4.25 10.39
C THR A 102 -8.25 4.15 11.73
N ARG A 103 -7.91 3.12 12.54
CA ARG A 103 -8.63 2.83 13.81
C ARG A 103 -7.98 3.46 15.04
N HIS A 104 -6.93 4.27 14.89
CA HIS A 104 -6.25 4.79 16.07
C HIS A 104 -5.52 6.10 15.75
N HIS A 105 -6.12 7.22 16.13
CA HIS A 105 -5.39 8.48 16.25
C HIS A 105 -5.68 9.08 17.62
N SER A 106 -4.62 9.65 18.23
CA SER A 106 -4.69 10.53 19.41
C SER A 106 -5.68 11.69 19.23
N ARG A 107 -6.06 12.00 17.98
CA ARG A 107 -7.18 12.86 17.62
C ARG A 107 -8.37 11.98 17.26
N TRP A 108 -9.50 12.18 17.94
CA TRP A 108 -10.80 11.50 17.84
C TRP A 108 -11.48 11.47 16.44
N ARG A 109 -10.74 11.63 15.33
CA ARG A 109 -11.29 11.70 13.97
C ARG A 109 -10.73 10.56 13.11
N PRO A 110 -11.58 9.64 12.61
CA PRO A 110 -11.14 8.59 11.70
C PRO A 110 -10.65 9.18 10.37
N MET A 111 -9.72 8.49 9.72
CA MET A 111 -9.27 8.81 8.36
C MET A 111 -9.56 7.64 7.43
N VAL A 112 -10.05 7.95 6.22
CA VAL A 112 -10.25 6.97 5.16
C VAL A 112 -9.03 6.91 4.28
N VAL A 113 -8.45 5.73 4.09
CA VAL A 113 -7.33 5.49 3.19
C VAL A 113 -7.84 4.74 1.96
N THR A 114 -7.57 5.28 0.78
CA THR A 114 -7.95 4.68 -0.50
C THR A 114 -6.71 4.15 -1.24
N PRO A 115 -6.58 2.83 -1.44
CA PRO A 115 -5.45 2.26 -2.18
C PRO A 115 -5.70 2.22 -3.70
N HIS A 116 -4.69 2.58 -4.49
CA HIS A 116 -4.70 2.54 -5.95
C HIS A 116 -3.56 1.66 -6.47
N VAL A 117 -3.88 0.75 -7.39
CA VAL A 117 -2.94 -0.24 -7.94
C VAL A 117 -2.39 0.25 -9.27
N PHE A 118 -1.06 0.20 -9.41
CA PHE A 118 -0.33 0.56 -10.62
C PHE A 118 0.63 -0.56 -11.01
N ALA A 119 0.66 -0.89 -12.30
CA ALA A 119 1.74 -1.68 -12.88
C ALA A 119 2.89 -0.73 -13.25
N TRP A 120 4.11 -1.06 -12.83
CA TRP A 120 5.29 -0.24 -13.00
C TRP A 120 6.15 -0.68 -14.19
N GLN A 121 6.52 0.29 -15.03
CA GLN A 121 7.37 0.06 -16.21
C GLN A 121 8.65 0.90 -16.23
N GLY A 122 8.90 1.67 -15.17
CA GLY A 122 10.12 2.46 -15.05
C GLY A 122 11.29 1.64 -14.50
N ASP A 123 12.42 2.31 -14.37
CA ASP A 123 13.55 1.81 -13.59
C ASP A 123 13.23 1.81 -12.08
N ASP A 124 14.16 1.27 -11.27
CA ASP A 124 14.02 1.24 -9.81
C ASP A 124 14.81 2.34 -9.13
N VAL A 125 15.15 3.43 -9.83
CA VAL A 125 15.94 4.51 -9.26
C VAL A 125 15.07 5.30 -8.28
N LEU A 126 15.45 5.25 -7.01
CA LEU A 126 14.72 5.94 -5.94
C LEU A 126 15.43 7.22 -5.54
N THR A 127 14.65 8.28 -5.38
CA THR A 127 15.05 9.53 -4.72
C THR A 127 14.16 9.72 -3.50
N LEU A 128 14.55 9.13 -2.37
CA LEU A 128 13.75 9.16 -1.15
C LEU A 128 13.84 10.54 -0.47
N ASN A 129 12.72 11.03 0.04
CA ASN A 129 12.69 12.22 0.86
C ASN A 129 12.78 11.87 2.37
N HIS A 130 12.73 12.89 3.24
CA HIS A 130 12.82 12.73 4.69
C HIS A 130 11.65 11.97 5.36
N GLU A 131 10.58 11.63 4.62
CA GLU A 131 9.46 10.82 5.09
C GLU A 131 9.75 9.31 5.00
N ALA A 132 10.60 8.90 4.07
CA ALA A 132 10.91 7.51 3.76
C ALA A 132 12.41 7.22 3.96
N ARG A 133 12.72 6.19 4.74
CA ARG A 133 14.11 5.76 4.99
C ARG A 133 14.61 4.79 3.94
N HIS A 134 13.77 3.86 3.52
CA HIS A 134 14.10 2.84 2.53
C HIS A 134 12.92 2.62 1.59
N GLY A 135 13.20 2.30 0.33
CA GLY A 135 12.23 1.71 -0.59
C GLY A 135 12.64 0.27 -0.88
N VAL A 136 11.67 -0.65 -0.82
CA VAL A 136 11.92 -2.09 -0.86
C VAL A 136 10.95 -2.74 -1.83
N TRP A 137 11.49 -3.44 -2.81
CA TRP A 137 10.72 -4.34 -3.67
C TRP A 137 10.70 -5.74 -3.05
N ILE A 138 9.52 -6.24 -2.73
CA ILE A 138 9.35 -7.55 -2.11
C ILE A 138 8.71 -8.50 -3.13
N PRO A 139 9.31 -9.68 -3.39
CA PRO A 139 8.76 -10.64 -4.36
C PRO A 139 7.31 -11.05 -4.03
N LEU A 140 6.45 -11.11 -5.06
CA LEU A 140 5.03 -11.43 -4.88
C LEU A 140 4.80 -12.86 -4.44
N ASP A 141 5.63 -13.80 -4.91
CA ASP A 141 5.61 -15.20 -4.48
C ASP A 141 5.89 -15.32 -2.97
N TYR A 142 6.88 -14.58 -2.47
CA TYR A 142 7.21 -14.50 -1.06
C TYR A 142 6.02 -13.98 -0.24
N LEU A 143 5.37 -12.90 -0.69
CA LEU A 143 4.21 -12.31 0.00
C LEU A 143 2.96 -13.22 -0.06
N ALA A 144 2.83 -14.01 -1.12
CA ALA A 144 1.71 -14.93 -1.32
C ALA A 144 1.84 -16.20 -0.46
N ASP A 145 3.08 -16.67 -0.24
CA ASP A 145 3.38 -17.89 0.51
C ASP A 145 2.83 -17.83 1.95
N PRO A 146 1.92 -18.75 2.33
CA PRO A 146 1.43 -18.87 3.69
C PRO A 146 2.52 -19.04 4.76
N VAL A 147 3.67 -19.63 4.43
CA VAL A 147 4.79 -19.85 5.37
C VAL A 147 5.38 -18.53 5.86
N ASN A 148 5.33 -17.47 5.04
CA ASN A 148 5.85 -16.14 5.40
C ASN A 148 4.85 -15.28 6.19
N ARG A 149 3.70 -15.85 6.55
CA ARG A 149 2.75 -15.20 7.47
C ARG A 149 3.23 -15.39 8.90
N ALA A 150 3.26 -14.29 9.63
CA ALA A 150 3.67 -14.24 11.02
C ALA A 150 2.63 -13.51 11.86
N THR A 151 2.90 -13.42 13.16
CA THR A 151 2.12 -12.59 14.07
C THR A 151 2.99 -11.53 14.73
N LEU A 152 2.39 -10.37 14.98
CA LEU A 152 2.96 -9.26 15.71
C LEU A 152 2.24 -9.15 17.05
N GLN A 153 3.00 -9.20 18.14
CA GLN A 153 2.51 -8.95 19.49
C GLN A 153 2.62 -7.45 19.79
N MET A 154 1.49 -6.76 19.82
CA MET A 154 1.43 -5.33 20.10
C MET A 154 0.93 -5.09 21.52
N LYS A 155 1.67 -4.31 22.31
CA LYS A 155 1.22 -3.86 23.63
C LYS A 155 0.23 -2.71 23.46
N THR A 156 -0.92 -2.82 24.12
CA THR A 156 -1.96 -1.79 24.15
C THR A 156 -2.33 -1.49 25.61
N PRO A 157 -3.02 -0.36 25.91
CA PRO A 157 -3.47 -0.05 27.27
C PRO A 157 -4.39 -1.12 27.89
N ILE A 158 -5.08 -1.90 27.05
CA ILE A 158 -6.02 -2.96 27.45
C ILE A 158 -5.40 -4.37 27.41
N GLY A 159 -4.10 -4.50 27.16
CA GLY A 159 -3.40 -5.79 27.12
C GLY A 159 -2.59 -6.01 25.84
N ARG A 160 -2.23 -7.26 25.55
CA ARG A 160 -1.49 -7.63 24.33
C ARG A 160 -2.46 -8.02 23.23
N LEU A 161 -2.31 -7.42 22.06
CA LEU A 161 -3.06 -7.75 20.86
C LEU A 161 -2.15 -8.51 19.89
N THR A 162 -2.61 -9.68 19.45
CA THR A 162 -1.95 -10.45 18.39
C THR A 162 -2.52 -10.02 17.04
N LEU A 163 -1.67 -9.47 16.17
CA LEU A 163 -2.06 -9.02 14.84
C LEU A 163 -1.36 -9.85 13.75
N PRO A 164 -2.00 -10.10 12.61
CA PRO A 164 -1.33 -10.75 11.48
C PRO A 164 -0.29 -9.81 10.87
N CYS A 165 0.84 -10.37 10.46
CA CYS A 165 1.86 -9.65 9.71
C CYS A 165 2.58 -10.56 8.70
N CYS A 166 3.42 -9.96 7.86
CA CYS A 166 4.39 -10.65 7.03
C CYS A 166 5.77 -10.05 7.35
N ARG A 167 6.80 -10.90 7.47
CA ARG A 167 8.17 -10.46 7.73
C ARG A 167 9.03 -10.74 6.51
N TYR A 168 9.89 -9.80 6.13
CA TYR A 168 10.83 -9.97 5.03
C TYR A 168 12.12 -9.24 5.35
N GLN A 169 13.26 -9.94 5.42
CA GLN A 169 14.59 -9.34 5.65
C GLN A 169 14.63 -8.32 6.82
N GLY A 170 13.92 -8.62 7.93
CA GLY A 170 13.82 -7.72 9.09
C GLY A 170 12.69 -6.68 9.03
N TYR A 171 12.12 -6.43 7.84
CA TYR A 171 10.91 -5.62 7.69
C TYR A 171 9.66 -6.35 8.20
N CYS A 172 8.71 -5.61 8.76
CA CYS A 172 7.45 -6.13 9.28
C CYS A 172 6.29 -5.38 8.62
N ILE A 173 5.51 -6.08 7.80
CA ILE A 173 4.32 -5.56 7.12
C ILE A 173 3.11 -5.99 7.91
N TRP A 174 2.40 -5.04 8.51
CA TRP A 174 1.26 -5.30 9.40
C TRP A 174 0.18 -4.23 9.21
N GLY A 175 -0.94 -4.35 9.93
CA GLY A 175 -2.00 -3.35 9.95
C GLY A 175 -2.60 -3.07 8.56
N LEU A 176 -2.77 -1.80 8.23
CA LEU A 176 -3.41 -1.37 6.97
C LEU A 176 -2.63 -1.82 5.74
N SER A 177 -1.30 -1.71 5.75
CA SER A 177 -0.44 -2.16 4.66
C SER A 177 -0.61 -3.66 4.40
N TYR A 178 -0.66 -4.46 5.47
CA TYR A 178 -0.93 -5.89 5.35
C TYR A 178 -2.33 -6.17 4.77
N SER A 179 -3.37 -5.48 5.27
CA SER A 179 -4.73 -5.64 4.72
C SER A 179 -4.82 -5.32 3.23
N MET A 180 -4.23 -4.21 2.78
CA MET A 180 -4.21 -3.81 1.37
C MET A 180 -3.43 -4.82 0.51
N MET A 181 -2.27 -5.26 0.99
CA MET A 181 -1.46 -6.30 0.33
C MET A 181 -2.24 -7.60 0.17
N ARG A 182 -2.97 -8.04 1.21
CA ARG A 182 -3.79 -9.26 1.16
C ARG A 182 -4.94 -9.16 0.16
N GLU A 183 -5.62 -8.02 0.10
CA GLU A 183 -6.68 -7.78 -0.90
C GLU A 183 -6.11 -7.84 -2.32
N PHE A 184 -4.96 -7.20 -2.56
CA PHE A 184 -4.28 -7.24 -3.85
C PHE A 184 -3.90 -8.66 -4.27
N LEU A 185 -3.24 -9.43 -3.39
CA LEU A 185 -2.83 -10.81 -3.68
C LEU A 185 -4.03 -11.73 -3.92
N HIS A 186 -5.11 -11.56 -3.16
CA HIS A 186 -6.33 -12.33 -3.35
C HIS A 186 -6.95 -12.08 -4.73
N ALA A 187 -7.14 -10.80 -5.09
CA ALA A 187 -7.68 -10.43 -6.39
C ALA A 187 -6.79 -10.94 -7.54
N ARG A 188 -5.45 -10.92 -7.38
CA ARG A 188 -4.51 -11.44 -8.38
C ARG A 188 -4.57 -12.97 -8.50
N ALA A 189 -4.77 -13.70 -7.41
CA ALA A 189 -4.89 -15.15 -7.45
C ALA A 189 -6.19 -15.62 -8.11
N GLU A 190 -7.30 -14.91 -7.88
CA GLU A 190 -8.58 -15.18 -8.55
C GLU A 190 -8.50 -14.95 -10.07
N ALA A 191 -7.70 -13.98 -10.50
CA ALA A 191 -7.36 -13.73 -11.90
C ALA A 191 -6.79 -14.95 -12.61
N GLY A 192 -5.76 -15.55 -12.00
CA GLY A 192 -4.93 -16.58 -12.63
C GLY A 192 -5.60 -17.94 -12.69
N LYS A 193 -6.61 -18.19 -11.85
CA LYS A 193 -7.39 -19.44 -11.86
C LYS A 193 -8.46 -19.50 -12.95
N GLN A 194 -8.69 -18.39 -13.65
CA GLN A 194 -9.79 -18.21 -14.61
C GLN A 194 -9.29 -17.97 -16.04
N ALA A 195 -7.97 -18.08 -16.25
CA ALA A 195 -7.29 -18.02 -17.54
C ALA A 195 -6.75 -19.41 -17.89
#